data_AF-A0A5S3SA48-F1
#
_entry.id   AF-A0A5S3SA48-F1
#
_cell.length_a   1.000
_cell.length_b   1.000
_cell.length_c   1.000
_cell.angle_alpha   90.00
_cell.angle_beta   90.00
_cell.angle_gamma   90.00
#
_symmetry.space_group_name_H-M   'P 1'
#
loop_
_entity.id
_entity.type
_entity.pdbx_description
1 polymer ?
#
loop_
_entity_poly.entity_id
_entity_poly.type
_entity_poly.pdbx_seq_one_letter_code
_entity_poly.pdbx_strand_id
1 'polypeptide(L)'
;NVVSVEFEVQYRVIDPYLYKFSVTNADSSLEEALDSALRYVVGHSKMDQVLTNGREVIRQISWDQLNQIIEPYNLGLIVTDVNFKDSRTTMEVKDAFDDAIAAQEDEQRFIREAEAYAREIEPRARGQVTRMTQEA
;
A
#
# COMPACT_ATOMS: atom_id res chain seq x y z
N ASN A 1 9.77 9.56 -15.50
CA ASN A 1 8.66 8.58 -15.33
C ASN A 1 7.46 9.31 -14.79
N VAL A 2 6.36 9.32 -15.56
CA VAL A 2 5.05 9.83 -15.12
C VAL A 2 4.16 8.60 -14.93
N VAL A 3 3.52 8.48 -13.77
CA VAL A 3 2.58 7.40 -13.48
C VAL A 3 1.20 8.01 -13.31
N SER A 4 0.25 7.50 -14.08
CA SER A 4 -1.16 7.87 -14.00
C SER A 4 -1.88 6.83 -13.16
N VAL A 5 -2.62 7.28 -12.15
CA VAL A 5 -3.40 6.43 -11.25
C VAL A 5 -4.82 6.95 -11.23
N GLU A 6 -5.79 6.08 -11.43
CA GLU A 6 -7.21 6.41 -11.29
C GLU A 6 -7.70 5.94 -9.91
N PHE A 7 -8.52 6.76 -9.27
CA PHE A 7 -9.15 6.44 -7.99
C PHE A 7 -10.66 6.56 -8.08
N GLU A 8 -11.35 5.74 -7.29
CA GLU A 8 -12.79 5.75 -7.11
C GLU A 8 -13.11 6.05 -5.65
N VAL A 9 -14.08 6.93 -5.41
CA VAL A 9 -14.63 7.18 -4.07
C VAL A 9 -16.10 6.77 -4.04
N GLN A 10 -16.47 6.05 -2.99
CA GLN A 10 -17.86 5.69 -2.71
C GLN A 10 -18.29 6.38 -1.43
N TYR A 11 -19.48 6.98 -1.45
CA TYR A 11 -20.04 7.67 -0.30
C TYR A 11 -21.54 7.42 -0.17
N ARG A 12 -22.07 7.69 1.03
CA ARG A 12 -23.50 7.66 1.32
C ARG A 12 -23.94 8.96 1.98
N VAL A 13 -25.01 9.56 1.47
CA VAL A 13 -25.66 10.70 2.12
C VAL A 13 -26.39 10.22 3.37
N ILE A 14 -26.04 10.80 4.53
CA ILE A 14 -26.66 10.50 5.83
C ILE A 14 -27.56 11.64 6.32
N ASP A 15 -27.28 12.87 5.89
CA ASP A 15 -28.10 14.05 6.17
C ASP A 15 -28.30 14.83 4.86
N PRO A 16 -29.45 14.66 4.19
CA PRO A 16 -29.76 15.35 2.95
C PRO A 16 -29.84 16.87 3.07
N TYR A 17 -30.13 17.40 4.27
CA TYR A 17 -30.17 18.85 4.49
C TYR A 17 -28.75 19.41 4.45
N LEU A 18 -27.83 18.82 5.21
CA LEU A 18 -26.42 19.21 5.19
C LEU A 18 -25.81 19.01 3.80
N TYR A 19 -26.09 17.87 3.15
CA TYR A 19 -25.63 17.61 1.79
C TYR A 19 -26.05 18.68 0.78
N LYS A 20 -27.27 19.23 0.95
CA LYS A 20 -27.80 20.24 0.04
C LYS A 20 -27.37 21.67 0.38
N PHE A 21 -27.11 21.97 1.65
CA PHE A 21 -27.02 23.35 2.12
C PHE A 21 -25.72 23.71 2.86
N SER A 22 -24.91 22.75 3.32
CA SER A 22 -23.64 23.05 3.98
C SER A 22 -22.61 23.68 3.04
N VAL A 23 -22.66 23.31 1.76
CA VAL A 23 -21.76 23.81 0.71
C VAL A 23 -22.54 24.03 -0.59
N THR A 24 -21.94 24.76 -1.54
CA THR A 24 -22.54 25.00 -2.86
C THR A 24 -22.85 23.70 -3.62
N ASN A 25 -21.92 22.74 -3.58
CA ASN A 25 -22.07 21.43 -4.19
C ASN A 25 -21.21 20.41 -3.45
N ALA A 26 -21.85 19.47 -2.74
CA ALA A 26 -21.17 18.45 -1.96
C ALA A 26 -20.37 17.45 -2.81
N ASP A 27 -20.84 17.13 -4.02
CA ASP A 27 -20.11 16.26 -4.95
C ASP A 27 -18.78 16.91 -5.37
N SER A 28 -18.84 18.18 -5.80
CA SER A 28 -17.64 18.91 -6.23
C SER A 28 -16.67 19.12 -5.06
N SER A 29 -17.16 19.45 -3.87
CA SER A 29 -16.29 19.57 -2.68
C SER A 29 -15.63 18.24 -2.31
N LEU A 30 -16.33 17.11 -2.46
CA LEU A 30 -15.74 15.79 -2.23
C LEU A 30 -14.67 15.45 -3.27
N GLU A 31 -14.91 15.77 -4.54
CA GLU A 31 -13.96 15.55 -5.64
C GLU A 31 -12.67 16.37 -5.44
N GLU A 32 -12.79 17.66 -5.10
CA GLU A 32 -11.65 18.53 -4.80
C GLU A 32 -10.86 18.05 -3.57
N ALA A 33 -11.58 17.60 -2.53
CA ALA A 33 -10.96 17.03 -1.33
C ALA A 33 -10.22 15.73 -1.63
N LEU A 34 -10.78 14.86 -2.49
CA LEU A 34 -10.12 13.63 -2.94
C LEU A 34 -8.84 13.94 -3.71
N ASP A 35 -8.88 14.87 -4.66
CA ASP A 35 -7.69 15.27 -5.43
C ASP A 35 -6.58 15.83 -4.52
N SER A 36 -6.96 16.63 -3.51
CA SER A 36 -6.03 17.13 -2.49
C SER A 36 -5.41 16.01 -1.64
N ALA A 37 -6.25 15.09 -1.13
CA ALA A 37 -5.79 13.93 -0.35
C ALA A 37 -4.82 13.06 -1.16
N LEU A 38 -5.16 12.76 -2.41
CA LEU A 38 -4.32 11.95 -3.29
C LEU A 38 -2.98 12.63 -3.58
N ARG A 39 -2.95 13.95 -3.84
CA ARG A 39 -1.69 14.69 -4.00
C ARG A 39 -0.82 14.62 -2.75
N TYR A 40 -1.41 14.75 -1.57
CA TYR A 40 -0.68 14.62 -0.31
C TYR A 40 -0.07 13.23 -0.17
N VAL A 41 -0.88 12.18 -0.33
CA VAL A 41 -0.44 10.80 -0.13
C VAL A 41 0.61 10.40 -1.14
N VAL A 42 0.40 10.70 -2.43
CA VAL A 42 1.39 10.41 -3.49
C VAL A 42 2.67 11.22 -3.28
N GLY A 43 2.57 12.50 -2.89
CA GLY A 43 3.72 13.35 -2.62
C GLY A 43 4.59 12.90 -1.44
N HIS A 44 4.00 12.21 -0.47
CA HIS A 44 4.68 11.71 0.74
C HIS A 44 5.02 10.21 0.67
N SER A 45 4.62 9.51 -0.38
CA SER A 45 4.86 8.06 -0.54
C SER A 45 6.04 7.78 -1.46
N LYS A 46 6.80 6.73 -1.16
CA LYS A 46 7.81 6.22 -2.09
C LYS A 46 7.12 5.46 -3.22
N MET A 47 7.57 5.65 -4.46
CA MET A 47 6.97 5.07 -5.67
C MET A 47 6.68 3.56 -5.55
N ASP A 48 7.63 2.79 -5.02
CA ASP A 48 7.53 1.34 -4.88
C ASP A 48 6.40 0.90 -3.94
N GLN A 49 6.10 1.71 -2.92
CA GLN A 49 5.03 1.43 -1.95
C GLN A 49 3.64 1.59 -2.58
N VAL A 50 3.47 2.52 -3.53
CA VAL A 50 2.18 2.73 -4.20
C VAL A 50 1.82 1.52 -5.10
N LEU A 51 2.81 0.81 -5.64
CA LEU A 51 2.60 -0.17 -6.71
C LEU A 51 2.60 -1.66 -6.26
N THR A 52 3.31 -2.03 -5.20
CA THR A 52 3.49 -3.45 -4.79
C THR A 52 2.65 -3.84 -3.57
N ASN A 53 3.07 -3.48 -2.36
CA ASN A 53 2.46 -3.91 -1.09
C ASN A 53 1.72 -2.81 -0.33
N GLY A 54 1.82 -1.56 -0.77
CA GLY A 54 1.22 -0.42 -0.08
C GLY A 54 -0.12 0.02 -0.65
N ARG A 55 -0.74 -0.65 -1.63
CA ARG A 55 -2.06 -0.21 -2.15
C ARG A 55 -3.10 -0.09 -1.04
N GLU A 56 -3.19 -1.09 -0.16
CA GLU A 56 -4.11 -1.04 0.98
C GLU A 56 -3.73 0.05 1.99
N VAL A 57 -2.44 0.24 2.23
CA VAL A 57 -1.94 1.31 3.12
C VAL A 57 -2.24 2.69 2.54
N ILE A 58 -2.00 2.89 1.25
CA ILE A 58 -2.30 4.12 0.52
C ILE A 58 -3.81 4.34 0.45
N ARG A 59 -4.60 3.28 0.29
CA ARG A 59 -6.06 3.31 0.37
C ARG A 59 -6.51 3.87 1.73
N GLN A 60 -6.00 3.30 2.81
CA GLN A 60 -6.33 3.71 4.17
C GLN A 60 -5.88 5.15 4.46
N ILE A 61 -4.64 5.50 4.14
CA ILE A 61 -4.12 6.87 4.36
C ILE A 61 -4.92 7.88 3.52
N SER A 62 -5.24 7.55 2.26
CA SER A 62 -6.07 8.42 1.41
C SER A 62 -7.47 8.59 1.97
N TRP A 63 -8.08 7.51 2.48
CA TRP A 63 -9.38 7.57 3.14
C TRP A 63 -9.34 8.42 4.42
N ASP A 64 -8.32 8.24 5.27
CA ASP A 64 -8.14 9.03 6.50
C ASP A 64 -7.96 10.52 6.16
N GLN A 65 -7.09 10.84 5.19
CA GLN A 65 -6.84 12.21 4.75
C GLN A 65 -8.07 12.84 4.12
N LEU A 66 -8.80 12.11 3.28
CA LEU A 66 -10.05 12.61 2.70
C LEU A 66 -11.05 12.96 3.80
N ASN A 67 -11.27 12.07 4.77
CA ASN A 67 -12.18 12.31 5.89
C ASN A 67 -11.75 13.53 6.72
N GLN A 68 -10.45 13.68 6.99
CA GLN A 68 -9.91 14.84 7.69
C GLN A 68 -10.15 16.16 6.93
N ILE A 69 -10.01 16.14 5.60
CA ILE A 69 -10.25 17.32 4.77
C ILE A 69 -11.75 17.68 4.77
N ILE A 70 -12.65 16.71 4.63
CA ILE A 70 -14.09 16.98 4.49
C ILE A 70 -14.82 17.24 5.82
N GLU A 71 -14.26 16.81 6.96
CA GLU A 71 -14.84 16.98 8.31
C GLU A 71 -15.35 18.43 8.57
N PRO A 72 -14.55 19.49 8.40
CA PRO A 72 -15.00 20.85 8.69
C PRO A 72 -16.11 21.37 7.76
N TYR A 73 -16.28 20.78 6.58
CA TYR A 73 -17.33 21.19 5.63
C TYR A 73 -18.70 20.61 5.98
N ASN A 74 -18.74 19.60 6.86
CA ASN A 74 -19.97 18.97 7.33
C ASN A 74 -20.94 18.63 6.17
N LEU A 75 -20.43 17.88 5.19
CA LEU A 75 -21.08 17.61 3.90
C LEU A 75 -22.34 16.73 4.00
N GLY A 76 -22.75 16.26 5.19
CA GLY A 76 -23.92 15.39 5.34
C GLY A 76 -23.76 14.01 4.68
N LEU A 77 -22.53 13.58 4.42
CA LEU A 77 -22.20 12.29 3.82
C LEU A 77 -21.13 11.56 4.65
N ILE A 78 -21.05 10.26 4.43
CA ILE A 78 -19.96 9.41 4.92
C ILE A 78 -19.25 8.77 3.73
N VAL A 79 -17.92 8.79 3.72
CA VAL A 79 -17.12 8.07 2.73
C VAL A 79 -17.08 6.60 3.13
N THR A 80 -17.62 5.72 2.29
CA THR A 80 -17.67 4.28 2.55
C THR A 80 -16.42 3.57 2.06
N ASP A 81 -15.86 4.01 0.95
CA ASP A 81 -14.61 3.45 0.42
C ASP A 81 -13.88 4.47 -0.46
N VAL A 82 -12.56 4.33 -0.53
CA VAL A 82 -11.70 4.96 -1.54
C VAL A 82 -10.90 3.81 -2.13
N ASN A 83 -10.80 3.68 -3.44
CA ASN A 83 -10.11 2.55 -4.05
C ASN A 83 -9.34 2.95 -5.31
N PHE A 84 -8.33 2.17 -5.66
CA PHE A 84 -7.63 2.30 -6.93
C PHE A 84 -8.49 1.69 -8.03
N LYS A 85 -8.85 2.48 -9.04
CA LYS A 85 -9.45 1.95 -10.25
C LYS A 85 -8.31 1.33 -11.06
N ASP A 86 -8.40 0.03 -11.33
CA ASP A 86 -7.34 -0.82 -11.91
C ASP A 86 -6.42 -0.04 -12.86
N SER A 87 -5.30 0.45 -12.31
CA SER A 87 -4.32 1.21 -13.07
C SER A 87 -3.59 0.21 -13.95
N ARG A 88 -4.00 0.09 -15.21
CA ARG A 88 -3.18 -0.60 -16.21
C ARG A 88 -1.93 0.25 -16.40
N THR A 89 -0.87 -0.06 -15.65
CA THR A 89 0.46 0.52 -15.86
C THR A 89 0.80 0.35 -17.33
N THR A 90 1.13 1.44 -18.03
CA THR A 90 1.58 1.40 -19.42
C THR A 90 2.66 0.32 -19.53
N MET A 91 2.53 -0.59 -20.51
CA MET A 91 3.35 -1.81 -20.62
C MET A 91 4.87 -1.56 -20.47
N GLU A 92 5.34 -0.36 -20.80
CA GLU A 92 6.75 0.07 -20.71
C GLU A 92 7.36 0.06 -19.30
N VAL A 93 6.55 0.13 -18.24
CA VAL A 93 7.03 0.10 -16.84
C VAL A 93 6.60 -1.18 -16.11
N LYS A 94 5.94 -2.13 -16.77
CA LYS A 94 5.58 -3.39 -16.13
C LYS A 94 6.79 -4.30 -15.98
N ASP A 95 7.55 -4.51 -17.05
CA ASP A 95 8.66 -5.47 -17.07
C ASP A 95 9.76 -5.10 -16.07
N ALA A 96 10.14 -3.81 -15.99
CA ALA A 96 11.15 -3.34 -15.03
C ALA A 96 10.70 -3.46 -13.56
N PHE A 97 9.39 -3.48 -13.31
CA PHE A 97 8.83 -3.65 -11.97
C PHE A 97 8.65 -5.11 -11.61
N ASP A 98 8.20 -5.95 -12.55
CA ASP A 98 8.17 -7.40 -12.38
C ASP A 98 9.59 -7.93 -12.08
N ASP A 99 10.62 -7.38 -12.74
CA ASP A 99 12.03 -7.65 -12.42
C ASP A 99 12.43 -7.20 -11.01
N ALA A 100 12.00 -6.03 -10.55
CA ALA A 100 12.31 -5.55 -9.20
C ALA A 100 11.64 -6.39 -8.11
N ILE A 101 10.41 -6.85 -8.33
CA ILE A 101 9.71 -7.77 -7.43
C ILE A 101 10.43 -9.12 -7.39
N ALA A 102 10.77 -9.67 -8.57
CA ALA A 102 11.51 -10.91 -8.67
C ALA A 102 12.87 -10.83 -7.95
N ALA A 103 13.59 -9.71 -8.10
CA ALA A 103 14.85 -9.48 -7.41
C ALA A 103 14.69 -9.43 -5.88
N GLN A 104 13.63 -8.82 -5.37
CA GLN A 104 13.35 -8.75 -3.93
C GLN A 104 12.95 -10.13 -3.36
N GLU A 105 12.15 -10.91 -4.10
CA GLU A 105 11.82 -12.28 -3.71
C GLU A 105 13.05 -13.19 -3.70
N ASP A 106 13.93 -13.03 -4.69
CA ASP A 106 15.22 -13.72 -4.77
C ASP A 106 16.14 -13.36 -3.60
N GLU A 107 16.24 -12.07 -3.23
CA GLU A 107 16.99 -11.63 -2.05
C GLU A 107 16.48 -12.32 -0.79
N GLN A 108 15.15 -12.30 -0.57
CA GLN A 108 14.53 -12.96 0.57
C GLN A 108 14.74 -14.48 0.55
N ARG A 109 14.75 -15.11 -0.63
CA ARG A 109 15.09 -16.52 -0.77
C ARG A 109 16.54 -16.79 -0.33
N PHE A 110 17.50 -16.00 -0.81
CA PHE A 110 18.91 -16.17 -0.45
C PHE A 110 19.18 -15.94 1.03
N ILE A 111 18.54 -14.95 1.65
CA ILE A 111 18.65 -14.72 3.11
C ILE A 111 18.16 -15.96 3.87
N ARG A 112 16.99 -16.50 3.50
CA ARG A 112 16.42 -17.70 4.16
C ARG A 112 17.29 -18.93 3.98
N GLU A 113 17.87 -19.13 2.79
CA GLU A 113 18.81 -20.22 2.52
C GLU A 113 20.09 -20.09 3.33
N ALA A 114 20.67 -18.88 3.42
CA ALA A 114 21.87 -18.62 4.21
C ALA A 114 21.64 -18.86 5.70
N GLU A 115 20.50 -18.42 6.24
CA GLU A 115 20.13 -18.71 7.61
C GLU A 115 19.89 -20.20 7.87
N ALA A 116 19.25 -20.91 6.93
CA ALA A 116 19.02 -22.35 7.04
C ALA A 116 20.36 -23.12 7.06
N TYR A 117 21.30 -22.74 6.19
CA TYR A 117 22.64 -23.30 6.16
C TYR A 117 23.40 -23.05 7.47
N ALA A 118 23.36 -21.81 7.99
CA ALA A 118 23.96 -21.48 9.29
C ALA A 118 23.37 -22.31 10.43
N ARG A 119 22.04 -22.52 10.43
CA ARG A 119 21.33 -23.37 11.40
C ARG A 119 21.64 -24.87 11.25
N GLU A 120 22.07 -25.33 10.07
CA GLU A 120 22.42 -26.74 9.84
C GLU A 120 23.86 -27.08 10.27
N ILE A 121 24.79 -26.12 10.20
CA ILE A 121 26.19 -26.35 10.57
C ILE A 121 26.35 -26.68 12.06
N GLU A 122 25.69 -25.92 12.95
CA GLU A 122 25.89 -26.06 14.39
C GLU A 122 25.46 -27.44 14.95
N PRO A 123 24.30 -28.01 14.59
CA PRO A 123 23.91 -29.36 14.99
C PRO A 123 24.82 -30.44 14.40
N ARG A 124 25.28 -30.28 13.14
CA ARG A 124 26.20 -31.23 12.50
C ARG A 124 27.55 -31.29 13.19
N ALA A 125 28.11 -30.12 13.52
CA ALA A 125 29.37 -30.02 14.24
C ALA A 125 29.25 -30.65 15.64
N ARG A 126 28.19 -30.34 16.39
CA ARG A 126 27.92 -30.98 17.70
C ARG A 126 27.77 -32.50 17.59
N GLY A 127 27.02 -32.99 16.61
CA GLY A 127 26.84 -34.43 16.38
C GLY A 127 28.12 -35.17 15.94
N GLN A 128 29.08 -34.48 15.32
CA GLN A 128 30.40 -35.03 15.01
C GLN A 128 31.26 -35.17 16.27
N VAL A 129 31.29 -34.13 17.12
CA VAL A 129 32.05 -34.15 18.39
C VAL A 129 31.51 -35.23 19.34
N THR A 130 30.18 -35.37 19.46
CA THR A 130 29.58 -36.41 20.30
C THR A 130 29.92 -37.82 19.81
N ARG A 131 29.97 -38.06 18.49
CA ARG A 131 30.41 -39.35 17.95
C ARG A 131 31.87 -39.64 18.25
N MET A 132 32.75 -38.65 18.06
CA MET A 132 34.18 -38.80 18.39
C MET A 132 34.44 -39.07 19.88
N THR A 133 33.59 -38.58 20.79
CA THR A 133 33.70 -38.86 22.23
C THR A 133 33.07 -40.17 22.66
N GLN A 134 32.12 -40.73 21.89
CA GLN A 134 31.53 -42.04 22.17
C GLN A 134 32.34 -43.22 21.59
N GLU A 135 33.17 -42.96 20.59
CA GLU A 135 34.05 -43.96 19.97
C GLU A 135 35.44 -44.07 20.63
N ALA A 136 35.70 -43.33 21.72
CA ALA A 136 36.93 -43.34 22.51
C ALA A 136 36.75 -44.10 23.84
#